data_AF-A0AAV0Y6B7-F1
#
_entry.id   AF-A0AAV0Y6B7-F1
#
_cell.length_a   1.000
_cell.length_b   1.000
_cell.length_c   1.000
_cell.angle_alpha   90.00
_cell.angle_beta   90.00
_cell.angle_gamma   90.00
#
_symmetry.space_group_name_H-M   'P 1'
#
loop_
_entity.id
_entity.type
_entity.pdbx_description
1 polymer ?
#
loop_
_entity_poly.entity_id
_entity_poly.type
_entity_poly.pdbx_seq_one_letter_code
_entity_poly.pdbx_strand_id
1 'polypeptide(L)'
;MEPVALEYFENNMGTTIQTCGLIIDEDYPFFGASPDGLIGNDSIIEVKCPYSAKDYPTVEEAIKDKKIKFLKLNERGEISLKKDDNYFYQIIGQLRISKRDICHFIVYSHNWQHVEIIKYDPQFWIDKMESKLKRFYYECLLPEIVDPQFGKRFLTSDIIDPNYIITAQKSKTKK
;
A
#
# COMPACT_ATOMS: atom_id res chain seq x y z
N MET A 1 -4.70 17.06 5.02
CA MET A 1 -3.23 17.07 5.14
C MET A 1 -2.58 16.62 3.85
N GLU A 2 -3.08 15.55 3.22
CA GLU A 2 -2.54 15.06 1.95
C GLU A 2 -2.43 16.12 0.84
N PRO A 3 -3.46 16.93 0.51
CA PRO A 3 -3.29 17.99 -0.50
C PRO A 3 -2.17 18.99 -0.16
N VAL A 4 -2.00 19.31 1.12
CA VAL A 4 -0.94 20.21 1.60
C VAL A 4 0.44 19.56 1.45
N ALA A 5 0.55 18.25 1.71
CA ALA A 5 1.78 17.51 1.53
C ALA A 5 2.18 17.43 0.04
N LEU A 6 1.21 17.22 -0.85
CA LEU A 6 1.42 17.20 -2.29
C LEU A 6 1.87 18.57 -2.79
N GLU A 7 1.17 19.65 -2.42
CA GLU A 7 1.53 21.03 -2.80
C GLU A 7 2.93 21.40 -2.28
N TYR A 8 3.26 21.05 -1.04
CA TYR A 8 4.59 21.29 -0.48
C TYR A 8 5.68 20.52 -1.25
N PHE A 9 5.42 19.26 -1.61
CA PHE A 9 6.33 18.46 -2.41
C PHE A 9 6.51 19.02 -3.82
N GLU A 10 5.41 19.38 -4.49
CA GLU A 10 5.37 19.94 -5.85
C GLU A 10 6.24 21.19 -5.94
N ASN A 11 6.02 22.15 -5.02
CA ASN A 11 6.75 23.40 -4.95
C ASN A 11 8.25 23.20 -4.69
N ASN A 12 8.63 22.25 -3.83
CA ASN A 12 10.03 22.01 -3.50
C ASN A 12 10.80 21.28 -4.59
N MET A 13 10.15 20.34 -5.30
CA MET A 13 10.80 19.57 -6.36
C MET A 13 10.73 20.27 -7.72
N GLY A 14 9.91 21.31 -7.87
CA GLY A 14 9.71 21.98 -9.16
C GLY A 14 9.14 21.05 -10.23
N THR A 15 8.37 20.05 -9.80
CA THR A 15 7.70 19.07 -10.68
C THR A 15 6.22 19.37 -10.73
N THR A 16 5.50 18.82 -11.71
CA THR A 16 4.03 18.85 -11.72
C THR A 16 3.48 17.51 -11.28
N ILE A 17 2.54 17.51 -10.34
CA ILE A 17 1.84 16.32 -9.88
C ILE A 17 0.49 16.23 -10.61
N GLN A 18 0.25 15.12 -11.28
CA GLN A 18 -1.02 14.83 -11.93
C GLN A 18 -1.88 13.97 -11.01
N THR A 19 -3.14 14.39 -10.80
CA THR A 19 -4.14 13.57 -10.11
C THR A 19 -4.51 12.36 -10.95
N CYS A 20 -4.68 11.19 -10.32
CA CYS A 20 -5.20 9.99 -10.98
C CYS A 20 -6.39 9.40 -10.22
N GLY A 21 -7.25 8.71 -10.95
CA GLY A 21 -8.25 7.82 -10.36
C GLY A 21 -7.70 6.40 -10.23
N LEU A 22 -8.61 5.42 -10.30
CA LEU A 22 -8.22 4.01 -10.33
C LEU A 22 -7.57 3.65 -11.67
N ILE A 23 -6.33 3.21 -11.62
CA ILE A 23 -5.60 2.60 -12.74
C ILE A 23 -5.87 1.11 -12.70
N ILE A 24 -6.30 0.55 -13.83
CA ILE A 24 -6.52 -0.89 -14.00
C ILE A 24 -5.30 -1.50 -14.66
N ASP A 25 -4.90 -2.66 -14.17
CA ASP A 25 -3.78 -3.39 -14.73
C ASP A 25 -4.11 -3.97 -16.11
N GLU A 26 -3.20 -3.78 -17.06
CA GLU A 26 -3.40 -4.23 -18.45
C GLU A 26 -3.34 -5.76 -18.61
N ASP A 27 -2.52 -6.45 -17.82
CA ASP A 27 -2.36 -7.92 -17.94
C ASP A 27 -3.42 -8.66 -17.10
N TYR A 28 -3.80 -8.08 -15.97
CA TYR A 28 -4.74 -8.65 -15.01
C TYR A 28 -5.82 -7.63 -14.66
N PRO A 29 -6.89 -7.46 -15.47
CA PRO A 29 -7.90 -6.41 -15.30
C PRO A 29 -8.68 -6.40 -13.98
N PHE A 30 -8.49 -7.43 -13.14
CA PHE A 30 -9.01 -7.52 -11.78
C PHE A 30 -8.09 -6.91 -10.71
N PHE A 31 -6.91 -6.42 -11.10
CA PHE A 31 -6.05 -5.61 -10.26
C PHE A 31 -6.22 -4.13 -10.60
N GLY A 32 -6.23 -3.32 -9.54
CA GLY A 32 -6.27 -1.87 -9.67
C GLY A 32 -5.49 -1.17 -8.57
N ALA A 33 -5.02 0.03 -8.88
CA ALA A 33 -4.25 0.87 -7.99
C ALA A 33 -4.67 2.33 -8.14
N SER A 34 -4.70 3.07 -7.03
CA SER A 34 -4.93 4.51 -7.03
C SER A 34 -3.79 5.16 -6.26
N PRO A 35 -2.68 5.53 -6.93
CA PRO A 35 -1.68 6.40 -6.33
C PRO A 35 -2.28 7.77 -5.95
N ASP A 36 -1.64 8.48 -5.03
CA ASP A 36 -2.07 9.82 -4.63
C ASP A 36 -1.65 10.88 -5.66
N GLY A 37 -0.65 10.57 -6.50
CA GLY A 37 -0.25 11.40 -7.62
C GLY A 37 0.68 10.69 -8.61
N LEU A 38 0.73 11.22 -9.83
CA LEU A 38 1.65 10.78 -10.88
C LEU A 38 2.62 11.91 -11.24
N ILE A 39 3.88 11.56 -11.47
CA ILE A 39 4.89 12.48 -11.98
C ILE A 39 5.48 11.87 -13.26
N GLY A 40 5.42 12.62 -14.36
CA GLY A 40 5.92 12.17 -15.65
C GLY A 40 5.33 10.81 -16.06
N ASN A 41 6.17 9.93 -16.61
CA ASN A 41 5.76 8.59 -17.07
C ASN A 41 6.29 7.45 -16.19
N ASP A 42 7.11 7.78 -15.21
CA ASP A 42 8.05 6.90 -14.55
C ASP A 42 7.88 6.89 -13.02
N SER A 43 7.15 7.86 -12.47
CA SER A 43 7.05 8.07 -11.02
C SER A 43 5.61 8.14 -10.51
N ILE A 44 5.37 7.62 -9.31
CA ILE A 44 4.13 7.82 -8.52
C ILE A 44 4.45 8.53 -7.20
N ILE A 45 3.43 9.06 -6.54
CA ILE A 45 3.46 9.55 -5.17
C ILE A 45 2.47 8.77 -4.32
N GLU A 46 2.90 8.45 -3.10
CA GLU A 46 2.04 7.89 -2.05
C GLU A 46 2.29 8.66 -0.76
N VAL A 47 1.25 9.23 -0.18
CA VAL A 47 1.28 10.09 1.00
C VAL A 47 0.67 9.36 2.20
N LYS A 48 1.33 9.50 3.35
CA LYS A 48 0.78 9.09 4.64
C LYS A 48 0.89 10.23 5.65
N CYS A 49 -0.23 10.54 6.30
CA CYS A 49 -0.30 11.54 7.36
C CYS A 49 -0.67 10.87 8.69
N PRO A 50 0.29 10.27 9.43
CA PRO A 50 -0.01 9.54 10.65
C PRO A 50 -0.50 10.48 11.76
N TYR A 51 -1.80 10.43 12.07
CA TYR A 51 -2.41 11.28 13.11
C TYR A 51 -1.77 11.10 14.49
N SER A 52 -1.27 9.90 14.81
CA SER A 52 -0.54 9.60 16.05
C SER A 52 0.76 10.40 16.22
N ALA A 53 1.29 10.97 15.15
CA ALA A 53 2.54 11.73 15.13
C ALA A 53 2.34 13.24 14.88
N LYS A 54 1.08 13.72 14.91
CA LYS A 54 0.73 15.10 14.54
C LYS A 54 1.43 16.17 15.39
N ASP A 55 1.62 15.90 16.69
CA ASP A 55 2.17 16.85 17.66
C ASP A 55 3.67 16.65 17.88
N TYR A 56 4.30 15.71 17.17
CA TYR A 56 5.73 15.46 17.28
C TYR A 56 6.53 16.48 16.46
N PRO A 57 7.62 17.04 17.01
CA PRO A 57 8.43 18.04 16.32
C PRO A 57 9.27 17.43 15.20
N THR A 58 9.62 16.14 15.29
CA THR A 58 10.42 15.42 14.29
C THR A 58 9.86 14.02 14.03
N VAL A 59 10.19 13.45 12.86
CA VAL A 59 9.80 12.09 12.49
C VAL A 59 10.55 11.05 13.35
N GLU A 60 11.79 11.33 13.73
CA GLU A 60 12.65 10.46 14.54
C GLU A 60 12.05 10.25 15.94
N GLU A 61 11.57 11.32 16.58
CA GLU A 61 10.91 11.24 17.88
C GLU A 61 9.61 10.43 17.79
N ALA A 62 8.82 10.65 16.74
CA ALA A 62 7.59 9.89 16.51
C ALA A 62 7.85 8.38 16.29
N ILE A 63 8.96 8.04 15.63
CA ILE A 63 9.40 6.64 15.47
C ILE A 63 9.86 6.05 16.80
N LYS A 64 10.71 6.76 17.56
CA LYS A 64 11.24 6.32 18.87
C LYS A 64 10.12 6.05 19.87
N ASP A 65 9.10 6.90 19.88
CA ASP A 65 7.89 6.75 20.71
C ASP A 65 6.85 5.78 20.15
N LYS A 66 7.19 5.07 19.06
CA LYS A 66 6.36 4.05 18.40
C LYS A 66 5.00 4.58 17.91
N LYS A 67 4.90 5.88 17.63
CA LYS A 67 3.73 6.50 17.00
C LYS A 67 3.66 6.20 15.51
N ILE A 68 4.83 6.04 14.88
CA ILE A 68 4.99 5.59 13.51
C ILE A 68 5.62 4.20 13.54
N LYS A 69 4.83 3.16 13.27
CA LYS A 69 5.28 1.76 13.36
C LYS A 69 5.78 1.21 12.03
N PHE A 70 5.39 1.81 10.91
CA PHE A 70 5.75 1.35 9.57
C PHE A 70 7.15 1.82 9.13
N LEU A 71 7.68 2.89 9.72
CA LEU A 71 9.07 3.32 9.51
C LEU A 71 10.02 2.66 10.52
N LYS A 72 11.29 2.55 10.12
CA LYS A 72 12.42 2.18 11.00
C LYS A 72 13.49 3.27 10.93
N LEU A 73 14.13 3.53 12.06
CA LEU A 73 15.31 4.38 12.19
C LEU A 73 16.52 3.47 12.42
N ASN A 74 17.55 3.57 11.59
CA ASN A 74 18.78 2.78 11.78
C ASN A 74 19.78 3.50 12.69
N GLU A 75 20.89 2.83 13.03
CA GLU A 75 21.94 3.38 13.92
C GLU A 75 22.62 4.64 13.36
N ARG A 76 22.55 4.86 12.04
CA ARG A 76 23.08 6.05 11.36
C ARG A 76 22.10 7.21 11.32
N GLY A 77 20.89 7.03 11.85
CA GLY A 77 19.82 8.02 11.79
C GLY A 77 19.04 8.03 10.47
N GLU A 78 19.24 7.04 9.60
CA GLU A 78 18.51 6.94 8.34
C GLU A 78 17.12 6.31 8.59
N ILE A 79 16.10 6.92 8.00
CA ILE A 79 14.71 6.49 8.09
C ILE A 79 14.34 5.75 6.80
N SER A 80 13.65 4.62 6.94
CA SER A 80 13.11 3.87 5.80
C SER A 80 11.84 3.12 6.17
N LEU A 81 11.00 2.86 5.17
CA LEU A 81 9.83 2.02 5.27
C LEU A 81 10.24 0.56 5.48
N LYS A 82 9.54 -0.11 6.39
CA LYS A 82 9.72 -1.53 6.62
C LYS A 82 9.20 -2.34 5.43
N LYS A 83 10.04 -3.22 4.87
CA LYS A 83 9.68 -4.05 3.70
C LYS A 83 8.56 -5.07 3.98
N ASP A 84 8.31 -5.36 5.25
CA ASP A 84 7.24 -6.25 5.72
C ASP A 84 5.95 -5.49 6.11
N ASP A 85 5.93 -4.15 5.98
CA ASP A 85 4.75 -3.34 6.27
C ASP A 85 3.77 -3.26 5.09
N ASN A 86 2.48 -3.16 5.38
CA ASN A 86 1.42 -3.10 4.39
C ASN A 86 1.61 -1.97 3.37
N TYR A 87 2.16 -0.82 3.77
CA TYR A 87 2.40 0.28 2.83
C TYR A 87 3.46 -0.06 1.78
N PHE A 88 4.46 -0.89 2.13
CA PHE A 88 5.45 -1.34 1.14
C PHE A 88 4.79 -2.22 0.08
N TYR A 89 3.93 -3.16 0.51
CA TYR A 89 3.15 -3.99 -0.42
C TYR A 89 2.21 -3.14 -1.29
N GLN A 90 1.56 -2.13 -0.72
CA GLN A 90 0.71 -1.21 -1.47
C GLN A 90 1.50 -0.50 -2.58
N ILE A 91 2.68 0.05 -2.25
CA ILE A 91 3.53 0.78 -3.19
C ILE A 91 4.05 -0.13 -4.31
N ILE A 92 4.54 -1.33 -3.98
CA ILE A 92 4.99 -2.28 -5.00
C ILE A 92 3.83 -2.66 -5.94
N GLY A 93 2.62 -2.83 -5.41
CA GLY A 93 1.41 -3.06 -6.21
C GLY A 93 1.09 -1.88 -7.13
N GLN A 94 1.10 -0.65 -6.61
CA GLN A 94 0.88 0.56 -7.40
C GLN A 94 1.91 0.72 -8.51
N LEU A 95 3.20 0.50 -8.23
CA LEU A 95 4.28 0.57 -9.23
C LEU A 95 4.09 -0.45 -10.34
N ARG A 96 3.78 -1.71 -9.98
CA ARG A 96 3.51 -2.76 -10.96
C ARG A 96 2.33 -2.41 -11.86
N ILE A 97 1.20 -2.00 -11.25
CA ILE A 97 -0.07 -1.77 -11.97
C ILE A 97 0.02 -0.53 -12.87
N SER A 98 0.67 0.53 -12.40
CA SER A 98 0.85 1.76 -13.17
C SER A 98 2.02 1.72 -14.16
N LYS A 99 2.77 0.61 -14.22
CA LYS A 99 3.96 0.41 -15.05
C LYS A 99 5.02 1.51 -14.84
N ARG A 100 5.29 1.84 -13.57
CA ARG A 100 6.21 2.89 -13.14
C ARG A 100 7.33 2.33 -12.28
N ASP A 101 8.45 3.03 -12.27
CA ASP A 101 9.70 2.51 -11.70
C ASP A 101 9.95 3.00 -10.28
N ILE A 102 9.45 4.19 -9.93
CA ILE A 102 9.72 4.80 -8.62
C ILE A 102 8.48 5.39 -7.96
N CYS A 103 8.45 5.30 -6.63
CA CYS A 103 7.47 5.95 -5.78
C CYS A 103 8.18 6.94 -4.87
N HIS A 104 7.71 8.19 -4.87
CA HIS A 104 8.02 9.16 -3.83
C HIS A 104 7.06 8.91 -2.67
N PHE A 105 7.52 8.15 -1.67
CA PHE A 105 6.77 7.87 -0.46
C PHE A 105 6.93 9.04 0.53
N ILE A 106 5.85 9.77 0.77
CA ILE A 106 5.84 10.97 1.59
C ILE A 106 5.14 10.67 2.90
N VAL A 107 5.85 10.86 4.01
CA VAL A 107 5.25 10.85 5.35
C VAL A 107 5.22 12.29 5.85
N TYR A 108 4.01 12.80 6.06
CA TYR A 108 3.78 14.20 6.34
C TYR A 108 3.11 14.41 7.70
N SER A 109 3.62 15.38 8.44
CA SER A 109 3.00 15.99 9.62
C SER A 109 3.05 17.51 9.45
N HIS A 110 2.30 18.26 10.27
CA HIS A 110 2.32 19.73 10.19
C HIS A 110 3.71 20.33 10.46
N ASN A 111 4.53 19.64 11.26
CA ASN A 111 5.84 20.11 11.68
C ASN A 111 6.99 19.65 10.77
N TRP A 112 6.80 18.59 9.99
CA TRP A 112 7.88 17.95 9.25
C TRP A 112 7.36 17.13 8.06
N GLN A 113 8.24 16.92 7.09
CA GLN A 113 8.02 16.02 5.97
C GLN A 113 9.23 15.11 5.80
N HIS A 114 8.96 13.81 5.70
CA HIS A 114 9.94 12.80 5.32
C HIS A 114 9.58 12.25 3.93
N VAL A 115 10.58 12.12 3.06
CA VAL A 115 10.41 11.56 1.72
C VAL A 115 11.41 10.42 1.52
N GLU A 116 10.92 9.26 1.11
CA GLU A 116 11.71 8.11 0.71
C GLU A 116 11.43 7.77 -0.76
N ILE A 117 12.47 7.46 -1.54
CA ILE A 117 12.32 6.96 -2.91
C ILE A 117 12.34 5.43 -2.86
N ILE A 118 11.21 4.82 -3.20
CA ILE A 118 11.07 3.36 -3.28
C ILE A 118 11.06 2.96 -4.75
N LYS A 119 11.97 2.07 -5.14
CA LYS A 119 12.05 1.53 -6.50
C LYS A 119 11.22 0.26 -6.63
N TYR A 120 10.67 0.04 -7.82
CA TYR A 120 9.98 -1.19 -8.15
C TYR A 120 10.92 -2.39 -8.00
N ASP A 121 10.43 -3.42 -7.32
CA ASP A 121 11.14 -4.68 -7.07
C ASP A 121 10.34 -5.83 -7.71
N PRO A 122 10.67 -6.23 -8.96
CA PRO A 122 9.94 -7.28 -9.66
C PRO A 122 10.06 -8.63 -8.96
N GLN A 123 11.20 -8.90 -8.31
CA GLN A 123 11.42 -10.16 -7.59
C GLN A 123 10.51 -10.22 -6.36
N PHE A 124 10.39 -9.11 -5.61
CA PHE A 124 9.46 -9.03 -4.49
C PHE A 124 8.01 -9.26 -4.94
N TRP A 125 7.59 -8.65 -6.05
CA TRP A 125 6.25 -8.85 -6.60
C TRP A 125 5.98 -10.33 -6.92
N ILE A 126 6.86 -10.95 -7.70
CA ILE A 126 6.73 -12.35 -8.14
C ILE A 126 6.72 -13.29 -6.91
N ASP A 127 7.66 -13.12 -5.99
CA ASP A 127 7.86 -14.05 -4.87
C ASP A 127 6.83 -13.89 -3.76
N LYS A 128 6.37 -12.65 -3.50
CA LYS A 128 5.56 -12.34 -2.30
C LYS A 128 4.11 -12.06 -2.59
N MET A 129 3.77 -11.53 -3.77
CA MET A 129 2.48 -10.91 -4.04
C MET A 129 1.67 -11.63 -5.12
N GLU A 130 2.22 -11.76 -6.34
CA GLU A 130 1.46 -12.10 -7.55
C GLU A 130 0.61 -13.37 -7.38
N SER A 131 1.24 -14.47 -6.99
CA SER A 131 0.56 -15.77 -6.84
C SER A 131 -0.56 -15.73 -5.80
N LYS A 132 -0.36 -15.03 -4.67
CA LYS A 132 -1.36 -14.91 -3.61
C LYS A 132 -2.54 -14.04 -4.02
N LEU A 133 -2.26 -12.93 -4.70
CA LEU A 133 -3.30 -12.02 -5.18
C LEU A 133 -4.15 -12.68 -6.26
N LYS A 134 -3.52 -13.36 -7.23
CA LYS A 134 -4.24 -14.13 -8.26
C LYS A 134 -5.07 -15.24 -7.63
N ARG A 135 -4.50 -16.01 -6.69
CA ARG A 135 -5.23 -17.05 -5.97
C ARG A 135 -6.44 -16.49 -5.23
N PHE A 136 -6.27 -15.39 -4.50
CA PHE A 136 -7.37 -14.75 -3.79
C PHE A 136 -8.48 -14.31 -4.75
N TYR A 137 -8.12 -13.72 -5.90
CA TYR A 137 -9.11 -13.35 -6.90
C TYR A 137 -9.88 -14.58 -7.41
N TYR A 138 -9.19 -15.60 -7.93
CA TYR A 138 -9.87 -16.74 -8.57
C TYR A 138 -10.58 -17.68 -7.59
N GLU A 139 -10.03 -17.91 -6.41
CA GLU A 139 -10.56 -18.88 -5.44
C GLU A 139 -11.49 -18.26 -4.39
N CYS A 140 -11.47 -16.93 -4.20
CA CYS A 140 -12.30 -16.25 -3.19
C CYS A 140 -13.23 -15.20 -3.81
N LEU A 141 -12.69 -14.21 -4.52
CA LEU A 141 -13.47 -13.05 -4.95
C LEU A 141 -14.38 -13.35 -6.14
N LEU A 142 -13.85 -13.99 -7.20
CA LEU A 142 -14.57 -14.28 -8.43
C LEU A 142 -15.81 -15.19 -8.20
N PRO A 143 -15.73 -16.28 -7.41
CA PRO A 143 -16.92 -17.08 -7.10
C PRO A 143 -18.05 -16.27 -6.46
N GLU A 144 -17.72 -15.39 -5.51
CA GLU A 144 -18.72 -14.55 -4.82
C GLU A 144 -19.26 -13.43 -5.73
N ILE A 145 -18.50 -12.98 -6.73
CA ILE A 145 -18.99 -12.04 -7.75
C ILE A 145 -19.98 -12.75 -8.70
N VAL A 146 -19.70 -13.99 -9.10
CA VAL A 146 -20.48 -14.73 -10.12
C VAL A 146 -21.75 -15.36 -9.54
N ASP A 147 -21.67 -15.97 -8.35
CA ASP A 147 -22.81 -16.52 -7.61
C ASP A 147 -22.74 -16.10 -6.14
N PRO A 148 -23.18 -14.87 -5.82
CA PRO A 148 -23.12 -14.34 -4.47
C PRO A 148 -23.91 -15.21 -3.49
N GLN A 149 -23.22 -15.83 -2.54
CA GLN A 149 -23.88 -16.59 -1.48
C GLN A 149 -24.26 -15.69 -0.30
N PHE A 150 -23.44 -14.69 0.00
CA PHE A 150 -23.70 -13.76 1.10
C PHE A 150 -25.03 -13.03 0.91
N GLY A 151 -25.36 -12.60 -0.31
CA GLY A 151 -26.56 -11.81 -0.61
C GLY A 151 -27.90 -12.54 -0.43
N LYS A 152 -27.90 -13.87 -0.22
CA LYS A 152 -29.14 -14.67 -0.06
C LYS A 152 -29.71 -14.53 1.36
N ARG A 153 -28.84 -14.56 2.38
CA ARG A 153 -29.24 -14.46 3.81
C ARG A 153 -28.48 -13.40 4.60
N PHE A 154 -27.51 -12.73 4.00
CA PHE A 154 -26.58 -11.79 4.65
C PHE A 154 -25.80 -12.41 5.82
N LEU A 155 -25.49 -13.72 5.72
CA LEU A 155 -24.72 -14.44 6.71
C LEU A 155 -23.31 -14.71 6.19
N THR A 156 -22.29 -14.36 6.98
CA THR A 156 -20.89 -14.63 6.62
C THR A 156 -20.58 -16.13 6.52
N SER A 157 -21.39 -16.98 7.16
CA SER A 157 -21.30 -18.45 7.05
C SER A 157 -21.61 -18.97 5.64
N ASP A 158 -22.22 -18.14 4.80
CA ASP A 158 -22.67 -18.56 3.47
C ASP A 158 -21.56 -18.38 2.43
N ILE A 159 -20.53 -17.58 2.75
CA ILE A 159 -19.34 -17.41 1.93
C ILE A 159 -18.60 -18.74 1.86
N ILE A 160 -18.39 -19.24 0.66
CA ILE A 160 -17.70 -20.52 0.43
C ILE A 160 -16.20 -20.25 0.41
N ASP A 161 -15.55 -20.47 1.55
CA ASP A 161 -14.10 -20.41 1.66
C ASP A 161 -13.44 -21.58 0.90
N PRO A 162 -12.38 -21.34 0.12
CA PRO A 162 -11.59 -22.41 -0.48
C PRO A 162 -10.86 -23.25 0.58
N ASN A 163 -10.57 -24.51 0.25
CA ASN A 163 -10.00 -25.50 1.18
C ASN A 163 -8.76 -25.02 1.95
N TYR A 164 -7.91 -24.21 1.32
CA TYR A 164 -6.70 -23.71 1.99
C TYR A 164 -7.01 -22.73 3.12
N ILE A 165 -8.08 -21.94 3.00
CA ILE A 165 -8.54 -21.01 4.04
C ILE A 165 -9.15 -21.82 5.19
N ILE A 166 -10.03 -22.77 4.89
CA ILE A 166 -10.64 -23.65 5.90
C ILE A 166 -9.55 -24.39 6.69
N THR A 167 -8.53 -24.90 6.01
CA THR A 167 -7.39 -25.58 6.65
C THR A 167 -6.61 -24.62 7.55
N ALA A 168 -6.33 -23.41 7.09
CA ALA A 168 -5.63 -22.40 7.89
C ALA A 168 -6.44 -21.98 9.13
N GLN A 169 -7.76 -21.76 8.99
CA GLN A 169 -8.65 -21.43 10.10
C GLN A 169 -8.65 -22.55 11.17
N LYS A 170 -8.80 -23.81 10.77
CA LYS A 170 -8.73 -24.98 11.67
C LYS A 170 -7.39 -25.11 12.39
N SER A 171 -6.30 -24.70 11.75
CA SER A 171 -4.97 -24.73 12.38
C SER A 171 -4.79 -23.65 13.46
N LYS A 172 -5.47 -22.50 13.32
CA LYS A 172 -5.43 -21.41 14.31
C LYS A 172 -6.25 -21.73 15.56
N THR A 173 -7.39 -22.39 15.42
CA THR A 173 -8.25 -22.78 16.57
C THR A 173 -7.70 -23.94 17.40
N LYS A 174 -6.65 -24.63 16.92
CA LYS A 174 -5.96 -25.70 17.66
C LYS A 174 -4.80 -25.20 18.53
N LYS A 175 -4.47 -23.90 18.47
CA LYS A 175 -3.46 -23.24 19.33
C LYS A 175 -4.17 -22.45 20.42
#